data_AF-A0A938QLM4-F1
#
_entry.id   AF-A0A938QLM4-F1
#
_cell.length_a   1.000
_cell.length_b   1.000
_cell.length_c   1.000
_cell.angle_alpha   90.00
_cell.angle_beta   90.00
_cell.angle_gamma   90.00
#
_symmetry.space_group_name_H-M   'P 1'
#
loop_
_entity.id
_entity.type
_entity.pdbx_description
1 polymer ?
#
loop_
_entity_poly.entity_id
_entity_poly.type
_entity_poly.pdbx_seq_one_letter_code
_entity_poly.pdbx_strand_id
1 'polypeptide(L)'
;METALEKESLEEAPLEYDILTKVEAILKTPDADFLKRLVDILFEQYYDPEPLSPEELAAIKESKEQLKRGEFITVEEYEKQRGL
;
A
#
# COMPACT_ATOMS: atom_id res chain seq x y z
N MET A 1 18.28 49.36 15.52
CA MET A 1 18.62 48.17 16.30
C MET A 1 17.69 47.08 15.80
N GLU A 2 18.17 46.37 14.78
CA GLU A 2 17.44 45.31 14.06
C GLU A 2 17.39 44.08 14.99
N THR A 3 16.20 43.70 15.44
CA THR A 3 16.00 42.43 16.14
C THR A 3 15.97 41.33 15.09
N ALA A 4 17.10 40.67 14.91
CA ALA A 4 17.25 39.49 14.10
C ALA A 4 16.31 38.39 14.60
N LEU A 5 15.62 37.77 13.65
CA LEU A 5 14.83 36.57 13.85
C LEU A 5 15.73 35.47 14.43
N GLU A 6 15.35 34.92 15.58
CA GLU A 6 15.78 33.58 16.00
C GLU A 6 15.16 32.59 15.01
N LYS A 7 15.90 32.31 13.93
CA LYS A 7 15.73 31.09 13.16
C LYS A 7 16.25 29.97 14.04
N GLU A 8 15.34 29.30 14.74
CA GLU A 8 15.59 28.01 15.34
C GLU A 8 16.07 27.06 14.23
N SER A 9 17.38 26.84 14.20
CA SER A 9 18.02 25.91 13.28
C SER A 9 17.61 24.51 13.71
N LEU A 10 16.67 23.91 12.99
CA LEU A 10 16.47 22.47 12.97
C LEU A 10 17.78 21.87 12.45
N GLU A 11 18.67 21.52 13.36
CA GLU A 11 19.89 20.76 13.05
C GLU A 11 19.46 19.49 12.30
N GLU A 12 20.04 19.29 11.11
CA GLU A 12 19.84 18.11 10.29
C GLU A 12 20.46 16.90 11.01
N ALA A 13 19.72 16.34 11.96
CA ALA A 13 20.01 15.02 12.47
C ALA A 13 20.06 14.07 11.25
N PRO A 14 21.05 13.16 11.16
CA PRO A 14 21.11 12.21 10.06
C PRO A 14 19.74 11.52 9.95
N LEU A 15 19.15 11.56 8.75
CA LEU A 15 17.74 11.25 8.48
C LEU A 15 17.28 9.91 9.10
N GLU A 16 18.21 8.95 9.19
CA GLU A 16 18.03 7.63 9.79
C GLU A 16 17.79 7.68 11.32
N TYR A 17 18.49 8.56 12.04
CA TYR A 17 18.31 8.78 13.48
C TYR A 17 16.97 9.48 13.76
N ASP A 18 16.57 10.41 12.89
CA ASP A 18 15.30 11.12 13.01
C ASP A 18 14.09 10.20 12.81
N ILE A 19 14.12 9.30 11.83
CA ILE A 19 13.03 8.34 11.58
C ILE A 19 12.89 7.34 12.72
N LEU A 20 13.98 6.72 13.17
CA LEU A 20 13.94 5.73 14.26
C LEU A 20 13.37 6.35 15.54
N THR A 21 13.82 7.56 15.88
CA THR A 21 13.33 8.28 17.06
C THR A 21 11.83 8.57 16.97
N LYS A 22 11.33 8.99 15.80
CA LYS A 22 9.88 9.23 15.61
C LYS A 22 9.07 7.94 15.66
N VAL A 23 9.58 6.84 15.07
CA VAL A 23 8.94 5.53 15.14
C VAL A 23 8.83 5.07 16.59
N GLU A 24 9.91 5.14 17.37
CA GLU A 24 9.90 4.82 18.79
C GLU A 24 8.91 5.67 19.60
N ALA A 25 8.76 6.95 19.25
CA ALA A 25 7.79 7.83 19.88
C ALA A 25 6.35 7.41 19.57
N ILE A 26 6.04 7.09 18.31
CA ILE A 26 4.71 6.64 17.87
C ILE A 26 4.33 5.31 18.53
N LEU A 27 5.27 4.38 18.69
CA LEU A 27 5.02 3.08 19.33
C LEU A 27 4.59 3.19 20.80
N LYS A 28 4.82 4.35 21.45
CA LYS A 28 4.41 4.61 22.85
C LYS A 28 3.03 5.23 22.97
N THR A 29 2.35 5.54 21.85
CA THR A 29 1.01 6.15 21.86
C THR A 29 -0.07 5.09 21.64
N PRO A 30 -1.34 5.40 21.94
CA PRO A 30 -2.48 4.53 21.58
C PRO A 30 -2.62 4.29 20.08
N ASP A 31 -1.97 5.12 19.26
CA ASP A 31 -2.05 5.12 17.80
C ASP A 31 -0.99 4.22 17.13
N ALA A 32 -0.19 3.50 17.92
CA ALA A 32 0.89 2.62 17.42
C ALA A 32 0.42 1.61 16.36
N ASP A 33 -0.83 1.13 16.48
CA ASP A 33 -1.42 0.20 15.52
C ASP A 33 -1.53 0.78 14.11
N PHE A 34 -1.67 2.10 13.95
CA PHE A 34 -1.72 2.74 12.64
C PHE A 34 -0.38 2.65 11.90
N LEU A 35 0.74 2.79 12.62
CA LEU A 35 2.06 2.64 12.03
C LEU A 35 2.28 1.21 11.53
N LYS A 36 1.85 0.21 12.32
CA LYS A 36 1.92 -1.20 11.92
C LYS A 36 1.13 -1.44 10.63
N ARG A 37 -0.13 -1.00 10.58
CA ARG A 37 -0.98 -1.12 9.38
C ARG A 37 -0.38 -0.43 8.17
N LEU A 38 0.22 0.75 8.36
CA LEU A 38 0.89 1.46 7.27
C LEU A 38 2.08 0.65 6.73
N VAL A 39 2.91 0.09 7.61
CA VAL A 39 4.04 -0.76 7.21
C VAL A 39 3.54 -2.01 6.48
N ASP A 40 2.50 -2.66 6.97
CA ASP A 40 1.91 -3.85 6.33
C ASP A 40 1.42 -3.53 4.90
N ILE A 41 0.68 -2.42 4.72
CA ILE A 41 0.21 -1.97 3.40
C ILE A 41 1.38 -1.71 2.45
N LEU A 42 2.42 -1.01 2.92
CA LEU A 42 3.59 -0.73 2.09
C LEU A 42 4.36 -2.01 1.77
N PHE A 43 4.49 -2.92 2.72
CA PHE A 43 5.16 -4.20 2.49
C PHE A 43 4.40 -5.04 1.46
N GLU A 44 3.07 -5.17 1.59
CA GLU A 44 2.25 -5.85 0.59
C GLU A 44 2.34 -5.19 -0.80
N GLN A 45 2.41 -3.87 -0.86
CA GLN A 45 2.46 -3.13 -2.13
C GLN A 45 3.82 -3.21 -2.83
N TYR A 46 4.93 -3.21 -2.09
CA TYR A 46 6.28 -3.09 -2.66
C TYR A 46 7.10 -4.38 -2.57
N TYR A 47 6.71 -5.32 -1.72
CA TYR A 47 7.39 -6.58 -1.45
C TYR A 47 6.53 -7.80 -1.79
N ASP A 48 5.60 -7.66 -2.74
CA ASP A 48 4.99 -8.82 -3.39
C ASP A 48 6.10 -9.62 -4.11
N PRO A 49 6.43 -10.85 -3.67
CA PRO A 49 7.47 -11.65 -4.31
C PRO A 49 7.07 -12.11 -5.72
N GLU A 50 5.77 -12.07 -6.05
CA GLU A 50 5.22 -12.51 -7.33
C GLU A 50 4.27 -11.44 -7.89
N PRO A 51 4.78 -10.24 -8.23
CA PRO A 51 3.94 -9.17 -8.71
C PRO A 51 3.30 -9.57 -10.03
N LEU A 52 2.02 -9.28 -10.18
CA LEU A 52 1.31 -9.51 -11.43
C LEU A 52 2.00 -8.79 -12.58
N SER A 53 2.24 -9.53 -13.66
CA SER A 53 2.73 -8.99 -14.91
C SER A 53 1.73 -7.98 -15.50
N PRO A 54 2.19 -7.07 -16.39
CA PRO A 54 1.29 -6.15 -17.10
C PRO A 54 0.16 -6.86 -17.84
N GLU A 55 0.40 -8.07 -18.34
CA GLU A 55 -0.60 -8.88 -19.04
C GLU A 55 -1.68 -9.39 -18.08
N GLU A 56 -1.28 -9.89 -16.91
CA GLU A 56 -2.21 -10.34 -15.87
C GLU A 56 -3.06 -9.18 -15.34
N LEU A 57 -2.46 -8.01 -15.12
CA LEU A 57 -3.18 -6.80 -14.73
C LEU A 57 -4.19 -6.37 -15.80
N ALA A 58 -3.82 -6.47 -17.08
CA ALA A 58 -4.72 -6.18 -18.20
C ALA A 58 -5.89 -7.17 -18.24
N ALA A 59 -5.62 -8.47 -18.08
CA ALA A 59 -6.64 -9.52 -18.05
C ALA A 59 -7.64 -9.34 -16.88
N ILE A 60 -7.16 -8.95 -15.70
CA ILE A 60 -8.01 -8.63 -14.55
C ILE A 60 -8.88 -7.41 -14.84
N LYS A 61 -8.30 -6.36 -15.45
CA LYS A 61 -9.05 -5.16 -15.81
C LYS A 61 -10.15 -5.49 -16.82
N GLU A 62 -9.84 -6.25 -17.85
CA GLU A 62 -10.81 -6.69 -18.86
C GLU A 62 -11.92 -7.53 -18.22
N SER A 63 -11.57 -8.49 -17.37
CA SER A 63 -12.54 -9.33 -16.65
C SER A 63 -13.50 -8.50 -15.80
N LYS A 64 -13.00 -7.46 -15.12
CA LYS A 64 -13.84 -6.53 -14.35
C LYS A 64 -14.81 -5.75 -15.25
N GLU A 65 -14.41 -5.39 -16.45
CA GLU A 65 -15.28 -4.73 -17.42
C GLU A 65 -16.34 -5.69 -17.99
N GLN A 66 -15.97 -6.93 -18.29
CA GLN A 66 -16.91 -8.00 -18.69
C GLN A 66 -17.99 -8.21 -17.61
N LEU A 67 -17.59 -8.32 -16.33
CA LEU A 67 -18.53 -8.42 -15.21
C LEU A 67 -19.51 -7.23 -15.15
N LYS A 68 -19.01 -6.00 -15.34
CA LYS A 68 -19.87 -4.79 -15.38
C LYS A 68 -20.86 -4.81 -16.54
N ARG A 69 -20.51 -5.42 -17.67
CA ARG A 69 -21.39 -5.61 -18.83
C ARG A 69 -22.35 -6.79 -18.67
N GLY A 70 -22.24 -7.57 -17.60
CA GLY A 70 -23.01 -8.80 -17.39
C GLY A 70 -22.51 -9.98 -18.24
N GLU A 71 -21.31 -9.88 -18.79
CA GLU A 71 -20.65 -10.94 -19.56
C GLU A 71 -19.97 -11.93 -18.59
N PHE A 72 -20.76 -12.80 -17.98
CA PHE A 72 -20.26 -13.88 -17.14
C PHE A 72 -21.08 -15.15 -17.33
N ILE A 73 -20.50 -16.27 -16.94
CA ILE A 73 -21.20 -17.54 -16.83
C ILE A 73 -21.18 -17.98 -15.37
N THR A 74 -22.19 -18.75 -14.99
CA THR A 74 -22.22 -19.42 -13.68
C THR A 74 -21.23 -20.58 -13.65
N VAL A 75 -20.86 -21.00 -12.45
CA VAL A 75 -20.01 -22.19 -12.25
C VAL A 75 -20.65 -23.43 -12.87
N GLU A 76 -21.96 -23.61 -12.68
CA GLU A 76 -22.73 -24.73 -13.25
C GLU A 76 -22.67 -24.74 -14.80
N GLU A 77 -22.77 -23.57 -15.44
CA GLU A 77 -22.63 -23.45 -16.89
C GLU A 77 -21.20 -23.75 -17.37
N TYR A 78 -20.19 -23.31 -16.62
CA TYR A 78 -18.79 -23.60 -16.91
C TYR A 78 -18.49 -25.10 -16.86
N GLU A 79 -18.94 -25.77 -15.79
CA GLU A 79 -18.76 -27.21 -15.57
C GLU A 79 -19.42 -28.01 -16.70
N LYS A 80 -20.67 -27.68 -17.03
CA LYS A 80 -21.41 -28.29 -18.14
C LYS A 80 -20.71 -28.14 -19.49
N GLN A 81 -20.10 -26.98 -19.78
CA GLN A 81 -19.38 -26.75 -21.04
C GLN A 81 -18.06 -27.54 -21.13
N ARG A 82 -17.45 -27.83 -19.97
CA ARG A 82 -16.15 -28.52 -19.87
C ARG A 82 -16.30 -30.02 -19.56
N GLY A 83 -17.51 -30.50 -19.30
CA GLY A 83 -17.77 -31.89 -18.91
C GLY A 83 -17.23 -32.23 -17.52
N LEU A 84 -17.16 -31.23 -16.63
CA LEU A 84 -16.75 -31.34 -15.23
C LEU A 84 -17.94 -31.63 -14.33
#